data_AF-A0A183GRN9-F1
#
_entry.id   AF-A0A183GRN9-F1
#
_cell.length_a   1.000
_cell.length_b   1.000
_cell.length_c   1.000
_cell.angle_alpha   90.00
_cell.angle_beta   90.00
_cell.angle_gamma   90.00
#
_symmetry.space_group_name_H-M   'P 1'
#
loop_
_entity.id
_entity.type
_entity.pdbx_description
1 polymer ?
#
loop_
_entity_poly.entity_id
_entity_poly.type
_entity_poly.pdbx_seq_one_letter_code
_entity_poly.pdbx_strand_id
1 'polypeptide(L)'
;MPPKRVAKPKLHQLAVELPQKTIISDLTTKKQYCVGKQFATGGFGRIYTCNEVGSKTELVVKVEPYDNGPLFTEMNVFIRILKKDQIAQFMRDRSESLS
;
A
#
# COMPACT_ATOMS: atom_id res chain seq x y z
N MET A 1 -9.76 14.21 -43.07
CA MET A 1 -9.83 13.22 -41.97
C MET A 1 -9.22 13.86 -40.73
N PRO A 2 -9.84 13.75 -39.53
CA PRO A 2 -9.19 14.22 -38.30
C PRO A 2 -7.94 13.36 -38.01
N PRO A 3 -6.87 13.95 -37.46
CA PRO A 3 -5.64 13.21 -37.18
C PRO A 3 -5.91 12.12 -36.15
N LYS A 4 -5.42 10.91 -36.42
CA LYS A 4 -5.46 9.76 -35.52
C LYS A 4 -4.71 10.15 -34.23
N ARG A 5 -5.40 10.17 -33.08
CA ARG A 5 -4.76 10.42 -31.78
C ARG A 5 -3.68 9.36 -31.55
N VAL A 6 -2.42 9.80 -31.49
CA VAL A 6 -1.30 8.95 -31.08
C VAL A 6 -1.46 8.69 -29.58
N ALA A 7 -1.59 7.43 -29.19
CA ALA A 7 -1.68 7.07 -27.77
C ALA A 7 -0.42 7.55 -27.05
N LYS A 8 -0.58 8.34 -25.98
CA LYS A 8 0.57 8.76 -25.16
C LYS A 8 1.26 7.49 -24.62
N PRO A 9 2.60 7.41 -24.68
CA PRO A 9 3.31 6.28 -24.08
C PRO A 9 2.94 6.19 -22.60
N LYS A 10 2.69 4.96 -22.11
CA LYS A 10 2.41 4.73 -20.69
C LYS A 10 3.61 5.23 -19.90
N LEU A 11 3.40 6.28 -19.09
CA LEU A 11 4.47 6.98 -18.37
C LEU A 11 5.18 6.08 -17.33
N HIS A 12 4.55 4.98 -16.93
CA HIS A 12 5.07 4.03 -15.95
C HIS A 12 4.51 2.62 -16.19
N GLN A 13 5.28 1.61 -15.78
CA GLN A 13 4.86 0.22 -15.78
C GLN A 13 3.96 -0.03 -14.56
N LEU A 14 2.79 -0.62 -14.79
CA LEU A 14 1.90 -1.08 -13.72
C LEU A 14 2.50 -2.32 -13.06
N ALA A 15 2.35 -2.46 -11.75
CA ALA A 15 2.75 -3.66 -11.01
C ALA A 15 2.21 -4.95 -11.67
N VAL A 16 3.03 -6.01 -11.61
CA VAL A 16 2.62 -7.37 -12.00
C VAL A 16 1.48 -7.86 -11.12
N GLU A 17 0.66 -8.74 -11.66
CA GLU A 17 -0.41 -9.37 -10.88
C GLU A 17 0.17 -10.40 -9.92
N LEU A 18 -0.21 -10.31 -8.65
CA LEU A 18 0.05 -11.38 -7.69
C LEU A 18 -1.07 -12.41 -7.77
N PRO A 19 -0.74 -13.72 -7.87
CA PRO A 19 -1.71 -14.78 -7.72
C PRO A 19 -2.43 -14.71 -6.37
N GLN A 20 -3.70 -15.10 -6.34
CA GLN A 20 -4.40 -15.29 -5.06
C GLN A 20 -3.73 -16.41 -4.26
N LYS A 21 -3.75 -16.28 -2.94
CA LYS A 21 -3.10 -17.18 -1.97
C LYS A 21 -1.56 -17.13 -1.96
N THR A 22 -0.94 -16.19 -2.69
CA THR A 22 0.48 -15.89 -2.50
C THR A 22 0.73 -15.51 -1.04
N ILE A 23 1.76 -16.12 -0.44
CA ILE A 23 2.21 -15.79 0.91
C ILE A 23 3.34 -14.78 0.83
N ILE A 24 3.14 -13.62 1.44
CA ILE A 24 4.14 -12.56 1.56
C ILE A 24 4.66 -12.54 2.98
N SER A 25 5.98 -12.58 3.14
CA SER A 25 6.65 -12.47 4.43
C SER A 25 7.14 -11.05 4.65
N ASP A 26 6.68 -10.41 5.72
CA ASP A 26 7.22 -9.12 6.15
C ASP A 26 8.67 -9.30 6.63
N LEU A 27 9.58 -8.50 6.09
CA LEU A 27 11.01 -8.65 6.33
C LEU A 27 11.42 -8.31 7.77
N THR A 28 10.66 -7.43 8.44
CA THR A 28 11.00 -6.86 9.75
C THR A 28 10.37 -7.65 10.88
N THR A 29 9.08 -7.95 10.77
CA THR A 29 8.27 -8.63 11.79
C THR A 29 8.22 -10.14 11.60
N LYS A 30 8.64 -10.66 10.45
CA LYS A 30 8.52 -12.07 10.02
C LYS A 30 7.09 -12.60 9.96
N LYS A 31 6.09 -11.72 10.08
CA LYS A 31 4.69 -12.04 9.88
C LYS A 31 4.44 -12.42 8.43
N GLN A 32 3.49 -13.31 8.23
CA GLN A 32 3.10 -13.79 6.90
C GLN A 32 1.68 -13.33 6.59
N TYR A 33 1.47 -12.94 5.34
CA TYR A 33 0.18 -12.46 4.85
C TYR A 33 -0.23 -13.23 3.60
N CYS A 34 -1.46 -13.73 3.59
CA CYS A 34 -2.06 -14.43 2.46
C CYS A 34 -2.82 -13.43 1.58
N VAL A 35 -2.40 -13.30 0.31
CA VAL A 35 -3.00 -12.38 -0.65
C VAL A 35 -4.36 -12.89 -1.11
N GLY A 36 -5.35 -12.01 -1.11
CA GLY A 36 -6.71 -12.25 -1.55
C GLY A 36 -6.99 -11.65 -2.93
N LYS A 37 -8.18 -11.09 -3.11
CA LYS A 37 -8.66 -10.56 -4.40
C LYS A 37 -8.10 -9.15 -4.63
N GLN A 38 -7.66 -8.87 -5.86
CA GLN A 38 -7.44 -7.49 -6.29
C GLN A 38 -8.78 -6.77 -6.37
N PHE A 39 -8.91 -5.64 -5.66
CA PHE A 39 -10.14 -4.85 -5.68
C PHE A 39 -9.94 -3.43 -6.22
N ALA A 40 -8.69 -2.97 -6.34
CA ALA A 40 -8.39 -1.67 -6.92
C ALA A 40 -7.05 -1.65 -7.67
N THR A 41 -6.92 -0.66 -8.55
CA THR A 41 -5.72 -0.37 -9.34
C THR A 41 -5.43 1.12 -9.20
N GLY A 42 -4.21 1.46 -8.79
CA GLY A 42 -3.72 2.84 -8.75
C GLY A 42 -3.03 3.24 -10.05
N GLY A 43 -2.27 4.33 -10.04
CA GLY A 43 -1.40 4.68 -11.17
C GLY A 43 -0.32 3.63 -11.39
N PHE A 44 0.49 3.39 -10.35
CA PHE A 44 1.66 2.52 -10.41
C PHE A 44 1.40 1.11 -9.85
N GLY A 45 0.36 0.98 -9.04
CA GLY A 45 0.15 -0.19 -8.19
C GLY A 45 -1.16 -0.93 -8.34
N ARG A 46 -1.20 -2.10 -7.73
CA ARG A 46 -2.40 -2.90 -7.53
C ARG A 46 -2.67 -3.05 -6.05
N ILE A 47 -3.94 -3.06 -5.66
CA ILE A 47 -4.36 -3.19 -4.26
C ILE A 47 -5.20 -4.45 -4.12
N TYR A 48 -4.78 -5.29 -3.18
CA TYR A 48 -5.39 -6.59 -2.88
C TYR A 48 -5.90 -6.60 -1.45
N THR A 49 -6.97 -7.37 -1.21
CA THR A 49 -7.28 -7.83 0.15
C THR A 49 -6.19 -8.79 0.63
N CYS A 50 -5.97 -8.89 1.93
CA CYS A 50 -5.13 -9.92 2.52
C CYS A 50 -5.49 -10.19 3.98
N ASN A 51 -4.98 -11.28 4.53
CA ASN A 51 -5.10 -11.63 5.94
C ASN A 51 -3.73 -12.06 6.48
N GLU A 52 -3.42 -11.71 7.73
CA GLU A 52 -2.28 -12.31 8.43
C GLU A 52 -2.55 -13.81 8.62
N VAL A 53 -1.57 -14.66 8.29
CA VAL A 53 -1.71 -16.12 8.37
C VAL A 53 -2.00 -16.52 9.83
N GLY A 54 -3.10 -17.25 10.03
CA GLY A 54 -3.58 -17.63 11.38
C GLY A 54 -4.45 -16.57 12.06
N SER A 55 -4.69 -15.42 11.41
CA SER A 55 -5.59 -14.38 11.89
C SER A 55 -6.80 -14.23 10.98
N LYS A 56 -7.90 -13.73 11.54
CA LYS A 56 -9.09 -13.28 10.79
C LYS A 56 -9.07 -11.77 10.50
N THR A 57 -7.99 -11.07 10.85
CA THR A 57 -7.87 -9.63 10.58
C THR A 57 -7.81 -9.40 9.08
N GLU A 58 -8.75 -8.59 8.57
CA GLU A 58 -8.77 -8.14 7.19
C GLU A 58 -7.83 -6.95 7.02
N LEU A 59 -6.96 -7.05 6.02
CA LEU A 59 -5.94 -6.08 5.69
C LEU A 59 -5.94 -5.85 4.17
N VAL A 60 -5.12 -4.89 3.75
CA VAL A 60 -4.86 -4.64 2.33
C VAL A 60 -3.36 -4.65 2.08
N VAL A 61 -2.96 -5.12 0.90
CA VAL A 61 -1.59 -4.99 0.42
C VAL A 61 -1.59 -4.21 -0.89
N LYS A 62 -0.75 -3.18 -0.92
CA LYS A 62 -0.49 -2.36 -2.10
C LYS A 62 0.86 -2.79 -2.69
N VAL A 63 0.86 -3.12 -3.97
CA VAL A 63 2.02 -3.65 -4.69
C VAL A 63 2.36 -2.71 -5.82
N GLU A 64 3.59 -2.20 -5.87
CA GLU A 64 4.11 -1.32 -6.93
C GLU A 64 5.49 -1.84 -7.41
N PRO A 65 5.98 -1.40 -8.59
CA PRO A 65 7.36 -1.66 -9.01
C PRO A 65 8.38 -1.23 -7.96
N TYR A 66 9.47 -1.99 -7.84
CA TYR A 66 10.50 -1.76 -6.82
C TYR A 66 11.16 -0.38 -6.92
N ASP A 67 11.33 0.11 -8.15
CA ASP A 67 11.91 1.41 -8.47
C ASP A 67 10.92 2.58 -8.31
N ASN A 68 9.68 2.33 -7.85
CA ASN A 68 8.69 3.38 -7.69
C ASN A 68 8.91 4.23 -6.42
N GLY A 69 9.50 5.42 -6.59
CA GLY A 69 9.78 6.37 -5.51
C GLY A 69 8.58 6.78 -4.64
N PRO A 70 7.36 6.97 -5.18
CA PRO A 70 6.17 7.26 -4.37
C PRO A 70 5.84 6.20 -3.31
N LEU A 71 5.89 4.91 -3.62
CA LEU A 71 5.64 3.86 -2.62
C LEU A 71 6.70 3.87 -1.52
N PHE A 72 7.96 4.06 -1.89
CA PHE A 72 9.05 4.18 -0.92
C PHE A 72 8.81 5.34 0.04
N THR A 73 8.35 6.48 -0.48
CA THR A 73 8.02 7.66 0.35
C THR A 73 6.84 7.35 1.28
N GLU A 74 5.75 6.79 0.75
CA GLU A 74 4.56 6.40 1.51
C GLU A 74 4.90 5.42 2.65
N MET A 75 5.67 4.37 2.37
CA MET A 75 6.14 3.42 3.38
C MET A 75 6.92 4.11 4.49
N ASN A 76 7.82 5.03 4.16
CA ASN A 76 8.60 5.76 5.18
C ASN A 76 7.72 6.68 6.04
N VAL A 77 6.66 7.29 5.47
CA VAL A 77 5.68 8.05 6.24
C VAL A 77 4.97 7.14 7.25
N PHE A 78 4.49 5.96 6.83
CA PHE A 78 3.84 5.01 7.74
C PHE A 78 4.77 4.51 8.85
N ILE A 79 6.01 4.16 8.51
CA ILE A 79 6.96 3.57 9.45
C ILE A 79 7.51 4.61 10.44
N ARG A 80 7.74 5.85 10.01
CA ARG A 80 8.47 6.85 10.80
C ARG A 80 7.59 7.92 11.44
N ILE A 81 6.45 8.24 10.83
CA ILE A 81 5.61 9.40 11.22
C ILE A 81 4.24 8.95 11.73
N LEU A 82 3.65 7.91 11.14
CA LEU A 82 2.31 7.43 11.49
C LEU A 82 2.33 6.26 12.48
N LYS A 83 3.28 6.24 13.40
CA LYS A 83 3.29 5.23 14.45
C LYS A 83 2.11 5.43 15.40
N LYS A 84 1.52 4.33 15.87
CA LYS A 84 0.29 4.36 16.68
C LYS A 84 0.44 5.21 17.96
N ASP A 85 1.60 5.13 18.61
CA ASP A 85 1.97 5.91 19.79
C ASP A 85 2.09 7.41 19.47
N GLN A 86 2.74 7.77 18.35
CA GLN A 86 2.86 9.15 17.90
C GLN A 86 1.50 9.77 17.56
N ILE A 87 0.64 9.02 16.86
CA ILE A 87 -0.73 9.46 16.56
C ILE A 87 -1.52 9.65 17.86
N ALA A 88 -1.46 8.69 18.77
CA ALA A 88 -2.18 8.76 20.04
C ALA A 88 -1.73 9.95 20.89
N GLN A 89 -0.42 10.24 20.93
CA GLN A 89 0.12 11.41 21.63
C GLN A 89 -0.38 12.71 21.00
N PHE A 90 -0.26 12.85 19.68
CA PHE A 90 -0.73 14.03 18.97
C PHE A 90 -2.22 14.33 19.23
N MET A 91 -3.07 13.29 19.24
CA MET A 91 -4.49 13.45 19.51
C MET A 91 -4.77 13.89 20.96
N ARG A 92 -3.98 13.43 21.94
CA ARG A 92 -4.09 13.88 23.34
C ARG A 92 -3.68 15.35 23.49
N ASP A 93 -2.51 15.73 23.00
CA ASP A 93 -1.99 17.10 23.09
C ASP A 93 -2.95 18.10 22.42
N ARG A 94 -3.56 17.69 21.30
CA ARG A 94 -4.55 18.51 20.60
C ARG A 94 -5.86 18.64 21.38
N SER A 95 -6.27 17.62 22.13
CA SER A 95 -7.46 17.70 22.98
C SER A 95 -7.24 18.61 24.18
N GLU A 96 -6.05 18.58 24.79
CA GLU A 96 -5.68 19.39 25.95
C GLU A 96 -5.45 20.88 25.60
N SER A 97 -5.01 21.18 24.38
CA SER A 97 -4.85 22.57 23.91
C SER A 97 -6.17 23.25 23.50
N LEU A 98 -7.27 22.50 23.42
CA LEU A 98 -8.61 23.00 23.08
C LEU A 98 -9.54 23.12 24.31
N SER A 99 -9.07 22.69 25.49
CA SER A 99 -9.76 22.82 26.78
C SER A 99 -9.18 23.96 27.61
#